data_AF-A0A2E9K2G6-F1
#
_entry.id   AF-A0A2E9K2G6-F1
#
_cell.length_a   1.000
_cell.length_b   1.000
_cell.length_c   1.000
_cell.angle_alpha   90.00
_cell.angle_beta   90.00
_cell.angle_gamma   90.00
#
_symmetry.space_group_name_H-M   'P 1'
#
loop_
_entity.id
_entity.type
_entity.pdbx_description
1 polymer ?
#
loop_
_entity_poly.entity_id
_entity_poly.type
_entity_poly.pdbx_seq_one_letter_code
_entity_poly.pdbx_strand_id
1 'polypeptide(L)' 'MVMEVITLTYQDDTIGAVSFDTEKGIGSFEYEPGFIKKGIELSPIKMPLSNRIYSCSGLTSYFA' A
#
# COMPACT_ATOMS: atom_id res chain seq x y z
N MET A 1 14.59 -14.67 3.63
CA MET A 1 13.54 -13.64 3.60
C MET A 1 14.06 -12.41 2.89
N VAL A 2 13.72 -12.24 1.62
CA VAL A 2 13.96 -11.00 0.87
C VAL A 2 12.65 -10.22 0.86
N MET A 3 12.62 -9.11 1.60
CA MET A 3 11.52 -8.15 1.57
C MET A 3 11.94 -6.99 0.66
N GLU A 4 11.16 -6.73 -0.38
CA GLU A 4 11.33 -5.52 -1.18
C GLU A 4 10.34 -4.45 -0.70
N VAL A 5 10.83 -3.24 -0.45
CA VAL A 5 9.99 -2.12 -0.02
C VAL A 5 9.88 -1.12 -1.16
N ILE A 6 8.65 -0.81 -1.54
CA ILE A 6 8.30 0.13 -2.61
C ILE A 6 7.52 1.27 -1.98
N THR A 7 8.02 2.49 -2.11
CA THR A 7 7.30 3.70 -1.69
C THR A 7 6.32 4.11 -2.78
N LEU A 8 5.07 4.35 -2.40
CA LEU A 8 4.03 4.85 -3.28
C LEU A 8 3.93 6.37 -3.13
N THR A 9 4.08 7.08 -4.24
CA THR A 9 3.95 8.53 -4.31
C THR A 9 2.86 8.91 -5.31
N TYR A 10 2.15 10.00 -5.05
CA TYR A 10 1.14 10.57 -5.91
C TYR A 10 1.23 12.08 -5.87
N GLN A 11 1.43 12.72 -7.02
CA GLN A 11 1.61 14.18 -7.13
C GLN A 11 2.61 14.74 -6.10
N ASP A 12 3.81 14.14 -6.04
CA ASP A 12 4.88 14.51 -5.09
C ASP A 12 4.58 14.25 -3.60
N ASP A 13 3.43 13.65 -3.29
CA ASP A 13 3.08 13.24 -1.94
C ASP A 13 3.26 11.74 -1.72
N THR A 14 3.93 11.38 -0.63
CA THR A 14 4.03 9.98 -0.20
C THR A 14 2.68 9.52 0.32
N ILE A 15 2.10 8.54 -0.37
CA ILE A 15 0.85 7.89 0.02
C ILE A 15 1.11 6.88 1.14
N GLY A 16 2.19 6.12 1.02
CA GLY A 16 2.44 4.94 1.82
C GLY A 16 3.55 4.06 1.26
N ALA A 17 3.68 2.85 1.80
CA ALA A 17 4.68 1.88 1.39
C ALA A 17 4.09 0.48 1.25
N VAL A 18 4.61 -0.28 0.29
CA VAL A 18 4.35 -1.72 0.12
C VAL A 18 5.62 -2.48 0.45
N SER A 19 5.56 -3.43 1.38
CA SER A 19 6.57 -4.46 1.54
C SER A 19 6.11 -5.75 0.86
N PHE A 20 6.88 -6.28 -0.07
CA PHE A 20 6.58 -7.51 -0.78
C PHE A 20 7.53 -8.63 -0.34
N ASP A 21 6.94 -9.71 0.17
CA ASP A 21 7.65 -10.96 0.43
C ASP A 21 7.67 -11.79 -0.85
N THR A 22 8.82 -11.78 -1.53
CA THR A 22 9.02 -12.50 -2.81
C THR A 22 8.98 -14.02 -2.65
N GLU A 23 9.25 -14.55 -1.45
CA GLU A 23 9.21 -15.99 -1.18
C GLU A 23 7.78 -16.49 -0.95
N LYS A 24 6.93 -15.66 -0.32
CA LYS A 24 5.52 -15.99 -0.03
C LYS A 24 4.54 -15.47 -1.08
N GLY A 25 4.95 -14.54 -1.93
CA GLY A 25 4.07 -13.85 -2.87
C GLY A 25 3.03 -12.95 -2.18
N ILE A 26 3.33 -12.47 -0.98
CA ILE A 26 2.43 -11.66 -0.16
C ILE A 26 2.95 -10.23 -0.12
N GLY A 27 2.11 -9.27 -0.51
CA GLY A 27 2.35 -7.86 -0.29
C GLY A 27 1.66 -7.37 0.97
N SER A 28 2.31 -6.49 1.72
CA SER A 28 1.73 -5.75 2.83
C SER A 28 1.86 -4.26 2.54
N PHE A 29 0.74 -3.55 2.53
CA PHE A 29 0.69 -2.11 2.30
C PHE A 29 0.31 -1.36 3.57
N GLU A 30 0.90 -0.19 3.76
CA GLU A 30 0.56 0.75 4.84
C GLU A 30 0.50 2.18 4.31
N TYR A 31 -0.49 2.94 4.77
CA TYR A 31 -0.61 4.37 4.48
C TYR A 31 0.35 5.20 5.32
N GLU A 32 0.90 6.25 4.72
CA GLU A 32 1.66 7.27 5.44
C GLU A 32 0.71 8.07 6.35
N PRO A 33 1.02 8.21 7.65
CA PRO A 33 0.14 8.91 8.60
C PRO A 33 -0.24 10.34 8.22
N GLY A 34 0.65 11.10 7.59
CA GLY A 34 0.39 12.42 7.03
C GLY A 34 -0.60 12.38 5.86
N PHE A 35 -0.52 11.36 5.00
CA PHE A 35 -1.49 11.13 3.92
C PHE A 35 -2.89 10.79 4.45
N ILE A 36 -2.99 10.00 5.53
CA ILE A 36 -4.28 9.71 6.19
C ILE A 36 -5.00 10.99 6.60
N LYS A 37 -4.25 11.98 7.11
CA LYS A 37 -4.81 13.28 7.52
C LYS A 37 -5.33 14.12 6.36
N LYS A 38 -4.90 13.84 5.12
CA LYS A 38 -5.38 14.54 3.91
C LYS A 38 -6.77 14.08 3.48
N GLY A 39 -7.23 12.91 3.93
CA GLY A 39 -8.55 12.39 3.58
C GLY A 39 -8.71 11.96 2.11
N ILE A 40 -7.60 11.77 1.37
CA ILE A 40 -7.61 11.37 -0.05
C ILE A 40 -7.64 9.85 -0.15
N GLU A 41 -8.76 9.27 -0.56
CA GLU A 41 -8.92 7.82 -0.67
C GLU A 41 -8.60 7.32 -2.09
N LEU A 42 -7.55 6.50 -2.22
CA LEU A 42 -7.19 5.89 -3.52
C LEU A 42 -8.11 4.72 -3.89
N SER A 43 -8.51 3.93 -2.90
CA SER A 43 -9.42 2.80 -3.09
C SER A 43 -10.30 2.61 -1.86
N PRO A 44 -11.35 3.42 -1.67
CA PRO A 44 -12.21 3.36 -0.47
C PRO A 44 -12.74 1.95 -0.16
N ILE A 45 -13.01 1.16 -1.21
CA ILE A 45 -13.63 -0.16 -1.10
C ILE A 45 -12.61 -1.25 -0.71
N LYS A 46 -11.40 -1.20 -1.26
CA LYS A 46 -10.39 -2.26 -1.07
C LYS A 46 -9.37 -1.90 0.00
N MET A 47 -9.08 -0.60 0.15
CA MET A 47 -8.03 -0.05 1.01
C MET A 47 -8.48 1.31 1.58
N PRO A 48 -9.48 1.34 2.49
CA PRO A 48 -9.94 2.60 3.09
C PRO A 48 -8.82 3.31 3.87
N LEU A 49 -8.91 4.63 4.02
CA LEU A 49 -7.91 5.38 4.80
C LEU A 49 -7.96 4.96 6.27
N SER A 50 -6.95 4.21 6.70
CA SER A 50 -6.85 3.69 8.05
C SER A 50 -5.39 3.40 8.38
N ASN A 51 -5.04 3.57 9.65
CA ASN A 51 -3.73 3.21 10.17
C ASN A 51 -3.68 1.71 10.46
N ARG A 52 -3.74 0.91 9.39
CA ARG A 52 -3.65 -0.55 9.43
C ARG A 52 -2.87 -1.06 8.24
N ILE A 53 -2.22 -2.20 8.44
CA ILE A 53 -1.49 -2.90 7.39
C ILE A 53 -2.48 -3.75 6.59
N TYR A 54 -2.47 -3.55 5.27
CA TYR A 54 -3.28 -4.30 4.32
C TYR A 54 -2.45 -5.40 3.69
N SER A 55 -2.75 -6.66 3.99
CA SER A 55 -2.12 -7.79 3.31
C SER A 55 -2.89 -8.13 2.04
N CYS A 56 -2.19 -8.13 0.91
CA CYS A 56 -2.71 -8.49 -0.40
C CYS A 56 -1.97 -9.73 -0.92
N SER A 57 -2.72 -10.81 -1.17
CA SER A 57 -2.22 -12.01 -1.83
C SER A 57 -2.36 -11.85 -3.35
N GLY A 58 -1.24 -11.74 -4.07
CA GLY A 58 -1.22 -11.63 -5.52
C GLY A 58 -1.48 -10.22 -6.05
N LEU A 59 -0.41 -9.53 -6.47
CA LEU A 59 -0.47 -8.20 -7.10
C LEU A 59 -1.07 -8.20 -8.53
N THR A 60 -1.69 -9.31 -8.97
CA THR A 60 -2.11 -9.53 -10.36
C THR A 60 -3.32 -8.69 -10.81
N SER A 61 -4.14 -8.09 -9.93
CA SER A 61 -5.38 -7.43 -10.36
C SER A 61 -5.57 -5.94 -10.01
N TYR A 62 -4.53 -5.25 -9.52
CA TYR A 62 -4.64 -3.83 -9.13
C TYR A 62 -4.18 -2.83 -10.21
N PHE A 63 -3.66 -3.29 -11.35
CA PHE A 63 -3.17 -2.45 -12.46
C PHE A 63 -3.93 -2.71 -13.79
N ALA A 64 -5.24 -2.92 -13.72
CA ALA A 64 -6.12 -2.97 -14.91
C ALA A 64 -7.00 -1.73 -14.97
#